data_AF-A0A3C1QB44-F1
#
_entry.id   AF-A0A3C1QB44-F1
#
_cell.length_a   1.000
_cell.length_b   1.000
_cell.length_c   1.000
_cell.angle_alpha   90.00
_cell.angle_beta   90.00
_cell.angle_gamma   90.00
#
_symmetry.space_group_name_H-M   'P 1'
#
loop_
_entity.id
_entity.type
_entity.pdbx_description
1 polymer ?
#
loop_
_entity_poly.entity_id
_entity_poly.type
_entity_poly.pdbx_seq_one_letter_code
_entity_poly.pdbx_strand_id
1 'polypeptide(L)'
;IAVPIAVSCSYSMIASTATMTIHPLRLSGQLVVGTQQTYEYLERMQERVIKFVADHSRCSIAGFRDLMFRTGELLRDVGTVLVGQDAVNAGLIDSVGSLADALRKLDELIGIRRKIGSRAKESIH
;
A
#
# COMPACT_ATOMS: atom_id res chain seq x y z
N ILE A 1 1.54 -5.56 6.72
CA ILE A 1 1.97 -4.24 7.26
C ILE A 1 2.75 -3.41 6.24
N ALA A 2 3.62 -4.00 5.41
CA ALA A 2 4.41 -3.23 4.42
C ALA A 2 3.55 -2.38 3.46
N VAL A 3 2.41 -2.89 3.00
CA VAL A 3 1.51 -2.20 2.06
C VAL A 3 0.98 -0.86 2.62
N PRO A 4 0.32 -0.81 3.81
CA PRO A 4 -0.07 0.47 4.43
C PRO A 4 1.07 1.49 4.55
N ILE A 5 2.28 1.05 4.89
CA ILE A 5 3.42 1.96 5.02
C ILE A 5 3.82 2.52 3.65
N ALA A 6 3.88 1.67 2.62
CA ALA A 6 4.26 2.06 1.27
C ALA A 6 3.30 3.10 0.66
N VAL A 7 1.99 2.92 0.85
CA VAL A 7 0.97 3.86 0.35
C VAL A 7 0.89 5.16 1.17
N SER A 8 1.51 5.22 2.36
CA SER A 8 1.49 6.44 3.20
C SER A 8 2.47 7.52 2.73
N CYS A 9 3.32 7.24 1.74
CA CYS A 9 4.29 8.17 1.23
C CYS A 9 3.65 9.18 0.26
N SER A 10 4.17 10.40 0.19
CA SER A 10 3.77 11.37 -0.85
C SER A 10 4.12 10.91 -2.27
N TYR A 11 5.14 10.06 -2.38
CA TYR A 11 5.50 9.36 -3.60
C TYR A 11 6.21 8.05 -3.21
N SER A 12 5.85 6.95 -3.85
CA SER A 12 6.29 5.60 -3.55
C SER A 12 6.94 4.96 -4.79
N MET A 13 8.02 4.22 -4.57
CA MET A 13 8.70 3.49 -5.62
C MET A 13 8.92 2.03 -5.19
N ILE A 14 8.88 1.12 -6.16
CA ILE A 14 9.17 -0.30 -5.97
C ILE A 14 10.27 -0.72 -6.94
N ALA A 15 11.21 -1.56 -6.51
CA ALA A 15 12.20 -2.12 -7.44
C ALA A 15 11.51 -3.10 -8.42
N SER A 16 12.03 -3.23 -9.64
CA SER A 16 11.44 -4.10 -10.67
C SER A 16 11.35 -5.57 -10.26
N THR A 17 12.24 -6.01 -9.38
CA THR A 17 12.30 -7.37 -8.84
C THR A 17 11.67 -7.51 -7.45
N ALA A 18 11.24 -6.41 -6.83
CA ALA A 18 10.62 -6.46 -5.52
C ALA A 18 9.16 -6.92 -5.63
N THR A 19 8.72 -7.62 -4.59
CA THR A 19 7.43 -8.28 -4.56
C THR A 19 6.59 -7.76 -3.42
N MET A 20 5.28 -7.63 -3.66
CA MET A 20 4.31 -7.21 -2.68
C MET A 20 3.16 -8.22 -2.62
N THR A 21 3.00 -8.87 -1.47
CA THR A 21 1.97 -9.91 -1.29
C THR A 21 0.73 -9.33 -0.62
N ILE A 22 -0.41 -9.47 -1.29
CA ILE A 22 -1.73 -9.10 -0.79
C ILE A 22 -2.48 -10.37 -0.42
N HIS A 23 -2.95 -10.48 0.83
CA HIS A 23 -3.71 -11.63 1.31
C HIS A 23 -4.66 -11.18 2.44
N PRO A 24 -5.79 -11.89 2.63
CA PRO A 24 -6.71 -11.59 3.73
C PRO A 24 -6.05 -11.93 5.07
N LEU A 25 -6.47 -11.26 6.14
CA LEU A 25 -6.03 -11.61 7.49
C LEU A 25 -6.52 -13.03 7.80
N ARG A 26 -5.60 -13.88 8.29
CA ARG A 26 -5.92 -15.26 8.65
C ARG A 26 -5.75 -15.50 10.14
N LEU A 27 -6.58 -16.40 10.65
CA LEU A 27 -6.37 -17.07 11.92
C LEU A 27 -5.40 -18.24 11.71
N SER A 28 -4.14 -18.11 12.12
CA SER A 28 -3.22 -19.24 12.18
C SER A 28 -3.19 -19.82 13.60
N GLY A 29 -3.76 -21.03 13.79
CA GLY A 29 -3.42 -21.97 14.88
C GLY A 29 -4.00 -21.77 16.29
N GLN A 30 -4.76 -22.77 16.75
CA GLN A 30 -4.80 -23.39 18.09
C GLN A 30 -5.15 -22.60 19.38
N LEU A 31 -5.28 -21.28 19.38
CA LEU A 31 -5.68 -20.54 20.59
C LEU A 31 -6.75 -19.47 20.32
N VAL A 32 -7.72 -19.79 19.48
CA VAL A 32 -8.89 -18.95 19.29
C VAL A 32 -10.12 -19.79 19.53
N VAL A 33 -10.69 -19.59 20.72
CA VAL A 33 -12.07 -19.94 21.03
C VAL A 33 -12.90 -19.33 19.90
N GLY A 34 -13.43 -20.17 19.02
CA GLY A 34 -14.20 -19.80 17.83
C GLY A 34 -15.54 -19.16 18.19
N THR A 35 -15.51 -17.99 18.83
CA THR A 35 -16.68 -17.18 19.13
C THR A 35 -16.92 -16.20 17.97
N GLN A 36 -18.19 -15.88 17.73
CA GLN A 36 -18.60 -14.85 16.75
C GLN A 36 -17.83 -13.53 16.93
N GLN A 37 -17.54 -13.18 18.18
CA GLN A 37 -16.84 -11.94 18.54
C GLN A 37 -15.43 -11.84 17.96
N THR A 38 -14.67 -12.94 17.90
CA THR A 38 -13.32 -12.91 17.32
C THR A 38 -13.35 -12.75 15.81
N TYR A 39 -14.35 -13.36 15.15
CA TYR A 39 -14.55 -13.21 13.71
C TYR A 39 -14.90 -11.76 13.34
N GLU A 40 -15.88 -11.17 14.03
CA GLU A 40 -16.25 -9.76 13.82
C GLU A 40 -15.08 -8.80 14.07
N TYR A 41 -14.25 -9.08 15.08
CA TYR A 41 -13.08 -8.27 15.35
C TYR A 41 -12.08 -8.28 14.19
N LEU A 42 -11.81 -9.45 13.61
CA LEU A 42 -10.88 -9.59 12.48
C LEU A 42 -11.43 -8.94 11.21
N GLU A 43 -12.72 -9.12 10.91
CA GLU A 43 -13.38 -8.42 9.81
C GLU A 43 -13.25 -6.90 9.97
N ARG A 44 -13.50 -6.37 11.18
CA ARG A 44 -13.29 -4.93 11.46
C ARG A 44 -11.84 -4.50 11.30
N MET A 45 -10.87 -5.34 11.65
CA MET A 45 -9.45 -5.03 11.43
C MET A 45 -9.12 -4.98 9.93
N GLN A 46 -9.58 -5.98 9.18
CA GLN A 46 -9.37 -6.05 7.74
C GLN A 46 -9.99 -4.86 7.02
N GLU A 47 -11.21 -4.47 7.39
CA GLU A 47 -11.88 -3.32 6.80
C GLU A 47 -11.13 -2.01 7.04
N ARG A 48 -10.54 -1.82 8.23
CA ARG A 48 -9.69 -0.65 8.50
C ARG A 48 -8.47 -0.60 7.60
N VAL A 49 -7.84 -1.75 7.34
CA VAL A 49 -6.68 -1.84 6.44
C VAL A 49 -7.09 -1.57 4.99
N ILE A 50 -8.18 -2.18 4.52
CA ILE A 50 -8.73 -1.96 3.17
C ILE A 50 -8.98 -0.48 2.93
N LYS A 51 -9.70 0.16 3.86
CA LYS A 51 -10.04 1.57 3.76
C LYS A 51 -8.79 2.44 3.76
N PHE A 52 -7.86 2.19 4.68
CA PHE A 52 -6.61 2.96 4.73
C PHE A 52 -5.83 2.88 3.43
N VAL A 53 -5.70 1.69 2.84
CA VAL A 53 -4.98 1.49 1.57
C VAL A 53 -5.70 2.20 0.43
N ALA A 54 -7.02 2.10 0.35
CA ALA A 54 -7.79 2.77 -0.69
C ALA A 54 -7.74 4.31 -0.56
N ASP A 55 -7.76 4.85 0.65
CA ASP A 55 -7.73 6.29 0.91
C ASP A 55 -6.36 6.92 0.60
N HIS A 56 -5.27 6.14 0.64
CA HIS A 56 -3.89 6.63 0.46
C HIS A 56 -3.23 6.10 -0.83
N SER A 57 -3.97 5.42 -1.71
CA SER A 57 -3.44 4.93 -2.99
C SER A 57 -4.41 5.23 -4.13
N ARG A 58 -4.04 4.84 -5.36
CA ARG A 58 -4.96 4.86 -6.50
C ARG A 58 -5.77 3.57 -6.64
N CYS A 59 -5.56 2.61 -5.74
CA CYS A 59 -6.28 1.35 -5.73
C CYS A 59 -7.68 1.56 -5.12
N SER A 60 -8.73 1.13 -5.83
CA SER A 60 -10.08 1.18 -5.29
C SER A 60 -10.30 0.09 -4.22
N ILE A 61 -11.27 0.29 -3.33
CA ILE A 61 -11.67 -0.73 -2.35
C ILE A 61 -12.00 -2.07 -3.05
N ALA A 62 -12.75 -2.02 -4.15
CA ALA A 62 -13.11 -3.20 -4.92
C ALA A 62 -11.88 -3.87 -5.55
N GLY A 63 -10.96 -3.08 -6.12
CA GLY A 63 -9.71 -3.59 -6.69
C GLY A 63 -8.81 -4.23 -5.63
N PHE A 64 -8.68 -3.60 -4.46
CA PHE A 64 -7.87 -4.16 -3.37
C PHE A 64 -8.48 -5.44 -2.80
N ARG A 65 -9.81 -5.52 -2.70
CA ARG A 65 -10.52 -6.77 -2.33
C ARG A 65 -10.33 -7.85 -3.37
N ASP A 66 -10.40 -7.53 -4.66
CA ASP A 66 -10.14 -8.50 -5.73
C ASP A 66 -8.73 -9.09 -5.59
N LEU A 67 -7.72 -8.25 -5.35
CA LEU A 67 -6.34 -8.70 -5.09
C LEU A 67 -6.21 -9.59 -3.84
N MET A 68 -7.04 -9.38 -2.81
CA MET A 68 -7.05 -10.26 -1.64
C MET A 68 -7.68 -11.62 -1.91
N PHE A 69 -8.74 -11.69 -2.73
CA PHE A 69 -9.52 -12.92 -2.94
C PHE A 69 -9.19 -13.66 -4.23
N ARG A 70 -8.34 -13.10 -5.08
CA ARG A 70 -7.85 -13.77 -6.29
C ARG A 70 -7.20 -15.10 -5.93
N THR A 71 -7.61 -16.14 -6.63
CA THR A 71 -7.18 -17.52 -6.44
C THR A 71 -6.28 -17.94 -7.59
N GLY A 72 -5.14 -18.59 -7.29
CA GLY A 72 -4.28 -19.22 -8.30
C GLY A 72 -2.81 -18.83 -8.29
N GLU A 73 -2.40 -17.72 -7.66
CA GLU A 73 -0.99 -17.28 -7.65
C GLU A 73 -0.16 -17.86 -6.49
N LEU A 74 -0.80 -18.25 -5.38
CA LEU A 74 -0.15 -18.90 -4.25
C LEU A 74 -0.58 -20.37 -4.18
N LEU A 75 0.37 -21.30 -4.28
CA LEU A 75 0.18 -22.76 -4.36
C LEU A 75 -0.68 -23.39 -3.24
N ARG A 76 -0.95 -22.66 -2.14
CA ARG A 76 -1.78 -23.11 -1.01
C ARG A 76 -2.67 -22.02 -0.42
N ASP A 77 -2.67 -20.81 -0.98
CA ASP A 77 -3.23 -19.63 -0.32
C ASP A 77 -4.08 -18.75 -1.25
N VAL A 78 -5.16 -18.18 -0.70
CA VAL A 78 -5.89 -17.04 -1.28
C VAL A 78 -5.03 -15.79 -1.12
N GLY A 79 -4.86 -15.02 -2.20
CA GLY A 79 -4.04 -13.81 -2.25
C GLY A 79 -3.29 -13.65 -3.58
N THR A 80 -2.77 -12.45 -3.82
CA THR A 80 -2.06 -12.06 -5.05
C THR A 80 -0.63 -11.65 -4.72
N VAL A 81 0.31 -12.00 -5.60
CA VAL A 81 1.73 -11.64 -5.49
C VAL A 81 2.06 -10.66 -6.63
N LEU A 82 2.19 -9.39 -6.30
CA LEU A 82 2.46 -8.33 -7.28
C LEU A 82 3.97 -8.13 -7.40
N VAL A 83 4.52 -8.20 -8.62
CA VAL A 83 5.95 -8.00 -8.88
C VAL A 83 6.17 -6.65 -9.56
N GLY A 84 6.96 -5.78 -8.93
CA GLY A 84 7.40 -4.50 -9.49
C GLY A 84 6.28 -3.70 -10.17
N GLN A 85 6.19 -3.80 -11.50
CA GLN A 85 5.21 -3.09 -12.32
C GLN A 85 3.76 -3.46 -12.00
N ASP A 86 3.48 -4.68 -11.54
CA ASP A 86 2.11 -5.08 -11.18
C ASP A 86 1.57 -4.28 -10.00
N ALA A 87 2.44 -3.91 -9.04
CA ALA A 87 2.06 -3.06 -7.91
C ALA A 87 1.73 -1.63 -8.36
N VAL A 88 2.40 -1.14 -9.41
CA VAL A 88 2.10 0.16 -10.02
C VAL A 88 0.79 0.11 -10.79
N ASN A 89 0.58 -0.96 -11.58
CA ASN A 89 -0.64 -1.16 -12.37
C ASN A 89 -1.87 -1.33 -11.44
N ALA A 90 -1.70 -1.98 -10.30
CA ALA A 90 -2.71 -2.10 -9.25
C ALA A 90 -3.03 -0.76 -8.54
N GLY A 91 -2.25 0.30 -8.81
CA GLY A 91 -2.41 1.62 -8.21
C GLY A 91 -1.91 1.72 -6.77
N LEU A 92 -1.14 0.72 -6.30
CA LEU A 92 -0.61 0.69 -4.93
C LEU A 92 0.73 1.42 -4.81
N ILE A 93 1.48 1.53 -5.91
CA ILE A 93 2.78 2.23 -5.96
C ILE A 93 2.78 3.24 -7.12
N ASP A 94 3.59 4.30 -7.05
CA ASP A 94 3.66 5.34 -8.08
C ASP A 94 4.51 4.98 -9.29
N SER A 95 5.65 4.33 -9.07
CA SER A 95 6.50 3.90 -10.17
C SER A 95 7.44 2.76 -9.79
N VAL A 96 7.97 2.10 -10.82
CA VAL A 96 9.13 1.23 -10.68
C VAL A 96 10.39 2.08 -10.74
N GLY A 97 11.32 1.86 -9.83
CA GLY A 97 12.55 2.65 -9.75
C GLY A 97 13.67 2.00 -8.94
N SER A 98 14.86 2.53 -9.13
CA SER A 98 16.06 2.23 -8.36
C SER A 98 16.25 3.21 -7.20
N LEU A 99 17.26 2.96 -6.36
CA LEU A 99 17.64 3.88 -5.29
C LEU A 99 18.04 5.26 -5.83
N ALA A 100 18.71 5.32 -6.98
CA ALA A 100 19.10 6.59 -7.60
C ALA A 100 17.88 7.41 -8.05
N ASP A 101 16.81 6.74 -8.48
CA ASP A 101 15.54 7.38 -8.83
C ASP A 101 14.85 7.96 -7.58
N ALA A 102 14.85 7.19 -6.48
CA ALA A 102 14.27 7.62 -5.21
C ALA A 102 14.99 8.85 -4.65
N LEU A 103 16.33 8.87 -4.68
CA LEU A 103 17.13 10.02 -4.23
C LEU A 103 16.84 11.27 -5.08
N ARG A 104 16.79 11.13 -6.41
CA ARG A 104 16.42 12.25 -7.28
C ARG A 104 15.02 12.77 -6.99
N LYS A 105 14.05 11.88 -6.76
CA LYS A 105 12.68 12.29 -6.41
C LYS A 105 12.62 12.99 -5.07
N LEU A 106 13.41 12.54 -4.09
CA LEU A 106 13.51 13.19 -2.79
C LEU A 106 14.04 14.63 -2.93
N ASP A 107 15.12 14.83 -3.68
CA ASP A 107 15.68 16.17 -3.92
C ASP A 107 14.68 17.09 -4.64
N GLU A 108 13.95 16.56 -5.61
CA GLU A 108 12.86 17.27 -6.30
C GLU A 108 11.78 17.73 -5.31
N LEU A 109 11.29 16.84 -4.45
CA LEU A 109 10.26 17.12 -3.45
C LEU A 109 10.74 18.15 -2.40
N ILE A 110 11.99 18.06 -1.97
CA ILE A 110 12.61 19.06 -1.08
C ILE A 110 12.66 20.43 -1.77
N GLY A 111 13.06 20.48 -3.03
CA GLY A 111 13.08 21.70 -3.84
C GLY A 111 11.69 22.34 -3.98
N ILE A 112 10.66 21.55 -4.28
CA ILE A 112 9.27 22.00 -4.37
C ILE A 112 8.81 22.58 -3.02
N ARG A 113 9.04 21.87 -1.92
CA ARG A 113 8.62 22.31 -0.58
C ARG A 113 9.29 23.62 -0.17
N ARG A 114 10.57 23.82 -0.49
CA ARG A 114 11.28 25.08 -0.24
C ARG A 114 10.68 26.25 -1.01
N LYS A 115 10.35 26.08 -2.30
CA LYS A 115 9.73 27.12 -3.14
C LYS A 115 8.33 27.52 -2.65
N ILE A 116 7.53 26.55 -2.19
CA ILE A 116 6.21 26.84 -1.59
C ILE A 116 6.38 27.69 -0.32
N GLY A 117 7.35 27.33 0.53
CA GLY A 117 7.64 28.07 1.76
C GLY A 117 8.16 29.49 1.53
N SER A 118 8.88 29.76 0.43
CA SER A 118 9.34 31.12 0.11
C SER A 118 8.21 31.99 -0.44
N ARG A 119 7.37 31.45 -1.34
CA ARG A 119 6.21 32.17 -1.88
C ARG A 119 5.19 32.54 -0.81
N ALA A 120 4.96 31.67 0.16
CA ALA A 120 4.08 31.97 1.29
C ALA A 120 4.60 33.09 2.20
N LYS A 121 5.91 33.37 2.21
CA LYS A 121 6.48 34.50 2.96
C LYS A 121 6.39 35.83 2.20
N GLU A 122 6.50 35.80 0.88
CA GLU A 122 6.37 37.01 0.04
C GLU A 122 4.94 37.54 -0.03
N SER A 123 3.91 36.69 0.12
CA SER A 123 2.50 37.12 0.10
C SER A 123 1.93 37.57 1.46
N ILE A 124 2.77 37.62 2.50
CA ILE A 124 2.43 38.14 3.85
C ILE A 124 3.07 39.54 4.07
N HIS A 125 3.75 40.08 3.07
CA HIS A 125 4.17 41.48 2.98
C HIS A 125 3.51 42.15 1.77
#